data_AF-V9LFW5-F1
#
_entry.id   AF-V9LFW5-F1
#
_cell.length_a   1.000
_cell.length_b   1.000
_cell.length_c   1.000
_cell.angle_alpha   90.00
_cell.angle_beta   90.00
_cell.angle_gamma   90.00
#
_symmetry.space_group_name_H-M   'P 1'
#
loop_
_entity.id
_entity.type
_entity.pdbx_description
1 polymer ?
#
loop_
_entity_poly.entity_id
_entity_poly.type
_entity_poly.pdbx_seq_one_letter_code
_entity_poly.pdbx_strand_id
1 'polypeptide(L)'
;MLFVMFCTFMLFSVDESTEGETLRYGQHFALRTTEEYGGQLYLTSDHKTFQKYAKNSRMQEVNLIDNPTFPGCWKALYLDPEMRLEYEGYPVPANTKILINHCRTNHNLALLYKFFLRTSFGREFEVTTHSFFDSHKVEEDVNHWIILTGHPNIKNGTMLQRSIPVCEEPEPKTEERDRKS
;
A
#
# COMPACT_ATOMS: atom_id res chain seq x y z
N MET A 1 -16.06 -9.08 19.28
CA MET A 1 -15.65 -7.67 19.21
C MET A 1 -15.06 -7.44 17.83
N LEU A 2 -15.88 -6.94 16.92
CA LEU A 2 -15.59 -6.77 15.50
C LEU A 2 -14.91 -5.41 15.33
N PHE A 3 -13.58 -5.37 15.26
CA PHE A 3 -12.86 -4.09 15.15
C PHE A 3 -11.59 -4.20 14.29
N VAL A 4 -11.62 -4.95 13.18
CA VAL A 4 -10.55 -4.91 12.15
C VAL A 4 -11.08 -5.27 10.74
N MET A 5 -12.32 -4.91 10.40
CA MET A 5 -12.95 -5.43 9.16
C MET A 5 -13.27 -4.38 8.08
N PHE A 6 -12.92 -3.12 8.29
CA PHE A 6 -13.23 -2.04 7.34
C PHE A 6 -12.05 -1.58 6.47
N CYS A 7 -10.87 -2.18 6.61
CA CYS A 7 -9.65 -1.68 5.95
C CYS A 7 -8.91 -2.75 5.13
N THR A 8 -9.60 -3.81 4.70
CA THR A 8 -8.99 -4.87 3.88
C THR A 8 -9.33 -4.63 2.41
N PHE A 9 -8.28 -4.50 1.60
CA PHE A 9 -8.38 -4.45 0.14
C PHE A 9 -7.81 -5.72 -0.47
N MET A 10 -8.45 -6.18 -1.53
CA MET A 10 -7.93 -7.20 -2.43
C MET A 10 -7.34 -6.52 -3.66
N LEU A 11 -6.17 -7.00 -4.08
CA LEU A 11 -5.49 -6.54 -5.30
C LEU A 11 -5.99 -7.37 -6.48
N PHE A 12 -6.46 -6.70 -7.53
CA PHE A 12 -6.90 -7.34 -8.77
C PHE A 12 -6.01 -6.94 -9.93
N SER A 13 -5.64 -7.90 -10.78
CA SER A 13 -4.97 -7.58 -12.03
C SER A 13 -5.95 -6.90 -12.99
N VAL A 14 -5.47 -5.88 -13.71
CA VAL A 14 -6.21 -5.24 -14.80
C VAL A 14 -5.90 -5.92 -16.15
N ASP A 15 -4.79 -6.66 -16.23
CA ASP A 15 -4.19 -7.19 -17.46
C ASP A 15 -4.28 -8.73 -17.57
N GLU A 16 -5.34 -9.33 -17.01
CA GLU A 16 -5.62 -10.78 -17.07
C GLU A 16 -4.56 -11.70 -16.40
N SER A 17 -3.71 -11.16 -15.52
CA SER A 17 -2.78 -11.99 -14.73
C SER A 17 -3.50 -13.06 -13.91
N THR A 18 -2.89 -14.24 -13.80
CA THR A 18 -3.44 -15.36 -13.02
C THR A 18 -3.49 -15.04 -11.53
N GLU A 19 -4.56 -15.47 -10.88
CA GLU A 19 -4.69 -15.39 -9.42
C GLU A 19 -3.48 -16.05 -8.73
N GLY A 20 -2.89 -15.36 -7.76
CA GLY A 20 -1.69 -15.82 -7.04
C GLY A 20 -0.35 -15.32 -7.61
N GLU A 21 -0.35 -14.59 -8.73
CA GLU A 21 0.86 -13.93 -9.20
C GLU A 21 1.31 -12.81 -8.23
N THR A 22 2.63 -12.67 -8.07
CA THR A 22 3.21 -11.61 -7.23
C THR A 22 3.08 -10.26 -7.91
N LEU A 23 2.56 -9.25 -7.18
CA LEU A 23 2.53 -7.87 -7.64
C LEU A 23 3.94 -7.35 -7.92
N ARG A 24 4.14 -6.73 -9.09
CA ARG A 24 5.42 -6.13 -9.49
C ARG A 24 5.35 -4.60 -9.55
N TYR A 25 6.49 -3.94 -9.38
CA TYR A 25 6.58 -2.50 -9.63
C TYR A 25 6.26 -2.19 -11.09
N GLY A 26 5.52 -1.10 -11.30
CA GLY A 26 5.04 -0.69 -12.63
C GLY A 26 3.80 -1.43 -13.13
N GLN A 27 3.48 -2.60 -12.58
CA GLN A 27 2.30 -3.39 -12.97
C GLN A 27 1.01 -2.67 -12.58
N HIS A 28 0.03 -2.71 -13.49
CA HIS A 28 -1.30 -2.16 -13.27
C HIS A 28 -2.15 -3.12 -12.42
N PHE A 29 -2.78 -2.56 -11.39
CA PHE A 29 -3.72 -3.27 -10.54
C PHE A 29 -4.88 -2.37 -10.09
N ALA A 30 -5.94 -2.99 -9.60
CA ALA A 30 -7.05 -2.32 -8.96
C ALA A 30 -7.14 -2.71 -7.48
N LEU A 31 -7.54 -1.77 -6.63
CA LEU A 31 -7.82 -2.00 -5.22
C LEU A 31 -9.32 -2.17 -5.05
N ARG A 32 -9.76 -3.31 -4.50
CA ARG A 32 -11.18 -3.60 -4.29
C ARG A 32 -11.47 -3.96 -2.85
N THR A 33 -12.59 -3.50 -2.31
CA THR A 33 -13.07 -3.91 -0.99
C THR A 33 -13.51 -5.39 -0.98
N THR A 34 -13.45 -6.01 0.19
CA THR A 34 -13.99 -7.36 0.42
C THR A 34 -15.51 -7.35 0.43
N GLU A 35 -16.13 -8.38 -0.14
CA GLU A 35 -17.59 -8.47 -0.26
C GLU A 35 -18.33 -8.47 1.09
N GLU A 36 -17.66 -8.95 2.14
CA GLU A 36 -18.24 -9.06 3.48
C GLU A 36 -18.66 -7.70 4.09
N TYR A 37 -18.04 -6.58 3.67
CA TYR A 37 -18.31 -5.25 4.23
C TYR A 37 -18.39 -4.19 3.13
N GLY A 38 -19.61 -3.80 2.77
CA GLY A 38 -19.84 -2.67 1.84
C GLY A 38 -19.88 -3.04 0.36
N GLY A 39 -19.80 -4.34 0.02
CA GLY A 39 -19.83 -4.82 -1.35
C GLY A 39 -18.48 -4.71 -2.06
N GLN A 40 -18.47 -5.04 -3.35
CA GLN A 40 -17.26 -5.07 -4.18
C GLN A 40 -17.05 -3.69 -4.83
N LEU A 41 -16.41 -2.77 -4.11
CA LEU A 41 -16.15 -1.41 -4.57
C LEU A 41 -14.65 -1.24 -4.89
N TYR A 42 -14.36 -0.58 -6.00
CA TYR A 42 -13.02 -0.27 -6.48
C TYR A 42 -12.61 1.13 -6.04
N LEU A 43 -11.37 1.26 -5.58
CA LEU A 43 -10.74 2.56 -5.30
C LEU A 43 -10.48 3.26 -6.63
N THR A 44 -11.04 4.46 -6.80
CA THR A 44 -10.96 5.21 -8.05
C THR A 44 -10.64 6.68 -7.80
N SER A 45 -10.08 7.31 -8.83
CA SER A 45 -9.85 8.73 -8.86
C SER A 45 -9.96 9.25 -10.29
N ASP A 46 -10.16 10.55 -10.47
CA ASP A 46 -10.18 11.18 -11.80
C ASP A 46 -9.74 12.63 -11.66
N HIS A 47 -9.43 13.29 -12.78
CA HIS A 47 -9.00 14.69 -12.76
C HIS A 47 -9.98 15.57 -11.97
N LYS A 48 -9.41 16.41 -11.10
CA LYS A 48 -10.18 17.41 -10.36
C LYS A 48 -10.94 18.31 -11.32
N THR A 49 -12.24 18.46 -11.10
CA THR A 49 -13.09 19.41 -11.83
C THR A 49 -13.85 20.30 -10.85
N PHE A 50 -14.61 21.27 -11.36
CA PHE A 50 -15.49 22.09 -10.53
C PHE A 50 -16.58 21.28 -9.82
N GLN A 51 -16.89 20.07 -10.28
CA GLN A 51 -17.91 19.21 -9.70
C GLN A 51 -17.31 18.02 -8.92
N LYS A 52 -16.10 17.59 -9.27
CA LYS A 52 -15.41 16.42 -8.70
C LYS A 52 -14.15 16.84 -7.96
N TYR A 53 -14.21 16.87 -6.63
CA TYR A 53 -13.10 17.25 -5.76
C TYR A 53 -13.32 16.76 -4.33
N ALA A 54 -12.23 16.59 -3.58
CA ALA A 54 -12.27 16.17 -2.19
C ALA A 54 -12.96 17.22 -1.32
N LYS A 55 -13.89 16.77 -0.47
CA LYS A 55 -14.84 17.66 0.22
C LYS A 55 -14.15 18.74 1.07
N ASN A 56 -13.06 18.39 1.75
CA ASN A 56 -12.39 19.29 2.69
C ASN A 56 -11.21 20.02 2.03
N SER A 57 -10.23 19.30 1.49
CA SER A 57 -9.02 19.90 0.89
C SER A 57 -9.26 20.53 -0.48
N ARG A 58 -10.39 20.22 -1.14
CA ARG A 58 -10.66 20.56 -2.54
C ARG A 58 -9.61 19.99 -3.51
N MET A 59 -8.91 18.93 -3.15
CA MET A 59 -7.95 18.24 -4.04
C MET A 59 -8.65 17.23 -4.95
N GLN A 60 -7.86 16.47 -5.71
CA GLN A 60 -8.39 15.33 -6.47
C GLN A 60 -8.97 14.29 -5.50
N GLU A 61 -10.25 14.00 -5.64
CA GLU A 61 -10.94 13.05 -4.77
C GLU A 61 -10.56 11.59 -5.06
N VAL A 62 -10.64 10.79 -4.01
CA VAL A 62 -10.57 9.34 -4.06
C VAL A 62 -11.92 8.82 -3.62
N ASN A 63 -12.53 7.96 -4.44
CA ASN A 63 -13.88 7.43 -4.21
C ASN A 63 -13.92 5.92 -4.40
N LEU A 64 -14.93 5.28 -3.83
CA LEU A 64 -15.23 3.86 -4.02
C LEU A 64 -16.44 3.73 -4.95
N ILE A 65 -16.28 3.01 -6.06
CA ILE A 65 -17.36 2.76 -7.04
C ILE A 65 -17.48 1.26 -7.34
N ASP A 66 -18.67 0.81 -7.69
CA ASP A 66 -18.99 -0.59 -7.98
C ASP A 66 -18.55 -1.08 -9.39
N ASN A 67 -17.95 -0.19 -10.20
CA ASN A 67 -17.59 -0.49 -11.58
C ASN A 67 -16.06 -0.54 -11.81
N PRO A 68 -15.48 -1.69 -12.24
CA PRO A 68 -14.07 -1.81 -12.56
C PRO A 68 -13.74 -1.09 -13.88
N THR A 69 -13.51 0.21 -13.80
CA THR A 69 -13.15 1.05 -14.96
C THR A 69 -11.73 1.58 -14.83
N PHE A 70 -11.17 2.09 -15.94
CA PHE A 70 -9.83 2.66 -15.98
C PHE A 70 -9.50 3.72 -14.88
N PRO A 71 -10.45 4.53 -14.37
CA PRO A 71 -10.25 5.38 -13.19
C PRO A 71 -9.88 4.64 -11.89
N GLY A 72 -10.00 3.31 -11.86
CA GLY A 72 -9.56 2.45 -10.76
C GLY A 72 -8.23 1.74 -10.99
N CYS A 73 -7.49 2.14 -12.03
CA CYS A 73 -6.20 1.58 -12.37
C CYS A 73 -5.08 2.30 -11.59
N TRP A 74 -4.35 1.56 -10.80
CA TRP A 74 -3.22 2.00 -9.99
C TRP A 74 -1.98 1.20 -10.34
N LYS A 75 -0.82 1.71 -9.95
CA LYS A 75 0.46 0.99 -10.02
C LYS A 75 1.30 1.27 -8.79
N ALA A 76 2.12 0.31 -8.42
CA ALA A 76 3.07 0.44 -7.34
C ALA A 76 4.36 0.98 -7.93
N LEU A 77 4.88 2.07 -7.36
CA LEU A 77 6.18 2.61 -7.72
C LEU A 77 7.16 2.43 -6.58
N TYR A 78 8.43 2.23 -6.95
CA TYR A 78 9.52 2.25 -6.00
C TYR A 78 9.62 3.63 -5.33
N LEU A 79 9.97 3.64 -4.05
CA LEU A 79 9.96 4.84 -3.23
C LEU A 79 10.93 5.89 -3.79
N ASP A 80 12.19 5.49 -3.96
CA ASP A 80 13.25 6.34 -4.48
C ASP A 80 13.03 6.63 -5.98
N PRO A 81 12.83 7.90 -6.38
CA PRO A 81 12.65 8.29 -7.78
C PRO A 81 13.78 7.84 -8.70
N GLU A 82 15.03 7.86 -8.23
CA GLU A 82 16.21 7.57 -9.06
C GLU A 82 16.35 6.08 -9.38
N MET A 83 15.74 5.23 -8.56
CA MET A 83 15.82 3.76 -8.69
C MET A 83 14.58 3.14 -9.35
N ARG A 84 13.59 3.95 -9.75
CA ARG A 84 12.30 3.42 -10.26
C ARG A 84 12.48 2.59 -11.53
N LEU A 85 13.38 3.00 -12.42
CA LEU A 85 13.61 2.30 -13.69
C LEU A 85 14.29 0.95 -13.47
N GLU A 86 15.21 0.88 -12.51
CA GLU A 86 16.01 -0.28 -12.14
C GLU A 86 15.14 -1.35 -11.47
N TYR A 87 14.16 -0.93 -10.67
CA TYR A 87 13.23 -1.83 -9.97
C TYR A 87 11.94 -2.12 -10.75
N GLU A 88 11.75 -1.54 -11.93
CA GLU A 88 10.59 -1.84 -12.77
C GLU A 88 10.48 -3.36 -13.04
N GLY A 89 9.30 -3.94 -12.83
CA GLY A 89 9.07 -5.39 -12.99
C GLY A 89 9.57 -6.28 -11.85
N TYR A 90 10.31 -5.76 -10.88
CA TYR A 90 10.67 -6.51 -9.67
C TYR A 90 9.44 -6.72 -8.77
N PRO A 91 9.37 -7.85 -8.04
CA PRO A 91 8.29 -8.09 -7.10
C PRO A 91 8.26 -7.04 -5.99
N VAL A 92 7.08 -6.54 -5.65
CA VAL A 92 6.87 -5.59 -4.55
C VAL A 92 6.97 -6.32 -3.21
N PRO A 93 7.97 -6.01 -2.36
CA PRO A 93 8.09 -6.67 -1.07
C PRO A 93 6.96 -6.23 -0.12
N ALA A 94 6.39 -7.17 0.62
CA ALA A 94 5.45 -6.85 1.69
C ALA A 94 6.12 -6.00 2.79
N ASN A 95 5.33 -5.23 3.53
CA ASN A 95 5.78 -4.41 4.66
C ASN A 95 6.86 -3.37 4.31
N THR A 96 7.03 -3.04 3.04
CA THR A 96 7.97 -2.02 2.55
C THR A 96 7.22 -0.79 2.10
N LYS A 97 7.84 0.38 2.27
CA LYS A 97 7.28 1.64 1.78
C LYS A 97 7.30 1.69 0.26
N ILE A 98 6.17 2.04 -0.32
CA ILE A 98 5.98 2.23 -1.76
C ILE A 98 5.16 3.49 -2.00
N LEU A 99 5.09 3.90 -3.26
CA LEU A 99 4.09 4.85 -3.72
C LEU A 99 2.99 4.10 -4.47
N ILE A 100 1.75 4.52 -4.28
CA ILE A 100 0.61 4.02 -5.06
C ILE A 100 0.22 5.14 -6.03
N ASN A 101 0.48 4.95 -7.31
CA ASN A 101 0.27 5.95 -8.35
C ASN A 101 -0.99 5.65 -9.16
N HIS A 102 -1.81 6.67 -9.39
CA HIS A 102 -2.99 6.56 -10.23
C HIS A 102 -2.62 6.65 -11.70
N CYS A 103 -2.85 5.58 -12.46
CA CYS A 103 -2.34 5.45 -13.83
C CYS A 103 -2.86 6.56 -14.76
N ARG A 104 -4.12 6.99 -14.59
CA ARG A 104 -4.75 7.98 -15.47
C ARG A 104 -4.23 9.41 -15.24
N THR A 105 -4.06 9.82 -13.98
CA THR A 105 -3.68 11.20 -13.64
C THR A 105 -2.20 11.36 -13.30
N ASN A 106 -1.46 10.24 -13.21
CA ASN A 106 -0.06 10.19 -12.82
C ASN A 106 0.22 10.93 -11.49
N HIS A 107 -0.71 10.82 -10.55
CA HIS A 107 -0.59 11.39 -9.20
C HIS A 107 -0.61 10.28 -8.16
N ASN A 108 0.12 10.50 -7.07
CA ASN A 108 0.25 9.51 -6.00
C ASN A 108 -0.90 9.62 -5.00
N LEU A 109 -1.31 8.50 -4.43
CA LEU A 109 -2.24 8.45 -3.33
C LEU A 109 -1.62 9.15 -2.11
N ALA A 110 -2.40 9.97 -1.41
CA ALA A 110 -1.92 10.80 -0.31
C ALA A 110 -2.89 10.78 0.88
N LEU A 111 -2.34 10.78 2.09
CA LEU A 111 -3.09 10.93 3.33
C LEU A 111 -2.92 12.35 3.90
N LEU A 112 -4.01 13.09 4.05
CA LEU A 112 -3.94 14.47 4.54
C LEU A 112 -4.30 14.57 6.02
N TYR A 113 -3.28 14.54 6.89
CA TYR A 113 -3.43 14.61 8.35
C TYR A 113 -4.17 15.86 8.87
N LYS A 114 -4.14 16.97 8.11
CA LYS A 114 -4.81 18.23 8.47
C LYS A 114 -6.32 18.20 8.23
N PHE A 115 -6.79 17.34 7.33
CA PHE A 115 -8.19 17.27 6.94
C PHE A 115 -8.77 15.97 7.49
N PHE A 116 -9.43 16.05 8.63
CA PHE A 116 -10.06 14.89 9.27
C PHE A 116 -11.54 15.11 9.53
N LEU A 117 -12.27 14.00 9.57
CA LEU A 117 -13.68 13.91 9.89
C LEU A 117 -13.83 13.09 11.17
N ARG A 118 -14.79 13.48 12.01
CA ARG A 118 -15.20 12.65 13.15
C ARG A 118 -16.43 11.86 12.73
N THR A 119 -16.28 10.55 12.63
CA THR A 119 -17.36 9.61 12.32
C THR A 119 -17.68 8.77 13.55
N SER A 120 -18.70 7.92 13.45
CA SER A 120 -18.99 6.91 14.47
C SER A 120 -17.85 5.90 14.67
N PHE A 121 -16.94 5.77 13.71
CA PHE A 121 -15.79 4.87 13.76
C PHE A 121 -14.53 5.54 14.32
N GLY A 122 -14.59 6.84 14.62
CA GLY A 122 -13.49 7.59 15.22
C GLY A 122 -13.04 8.75 14.34
N ARG A 123 -11.73 9.02 14.35
CA ARG A 123 -11.12 10.08 13.53
C ARG A 123 -10.62 9.47 12.23
N GLU A 124 -11.22 9.88 11.13
CA GLU A 124 -10.85 9.48 9.79
C GLU A 124 -10.17 10.65 9.08
N PHE A 125 -9.12 10.38 8.31
CA PHE A 125 -8.38 11.39 7.57
C PHE A 125 -8.74 11.34 6.09
N GLU A 126 -8.77 12.49 5.44
CA GLU A 126 -9.06 12.58 4.02
C GLU A 126 -7.91 12.00 3.20
N VAL A 127 -8.25 11.08 2.29
CA VAL A 127 -7.33 10.50 1.31
C VAL A 127 -7.60 11.17 -0.03
N THR A 128 -6.53 11.56 -0.74
CA THR A 128 -6.59 12.26 -2.02
C THR A 128 -5.59 11.69 -3.00
N THR A 129 -5.70 12.06 -4.28
CA THR A 129 -4.71 11.69 -5.29
C THR A 129 -3.89 12.93 -5.66
N HIS A 130 -2.77 13.13 -5.00
CA HIS A 130 -1.86 14.23 -5.27
C HIS A 130 -0.42 13.87 -4.89
N SER A 131 0.54 14.23 -5.73
CA SER A 131 1.96 14.06 -5.42
C SER A 131 2.49 15.30 -4.72
N PHE A 132 2.81 15.17 -3.44
CA PHE A 132 3.48 16.19 -2.63
C PHE A 132 4.98 15.97 -2.69
N PHE A 133 5.76 17.03 -2.84
CA PHE A 133 7.20 16.96 -3.00
C PHE A 133 7.89 17.88 -2.01
N ASP A 134 9.01 17.40 -1.46
CA ASP A 134 9.90 18.18 -0.62
C ASP A 134 10.79 19.13 -1.46
N SER A 135 11.72 19.83 -0.79
CA SER A 135 12.69 20.72 -1.46
C SER A 135 13.61 20.01 -2.45
N HIS A 136 13.78 18.69 -2.34
CA HIS A 136 14.60 17.85 -3.21
C HIS A 136 13.81 17.21 -4.34
N LYS A 137 12.51 17.56 -4.49
CA LYS A 137 11.58 16.95 -5.46
C LYS A 137 11.35 15.46 -5.23
N VAL A 138 11.49 15.01 -3.98
CA VAL A 138 11.16 13.64 -3.57
C VAL A 138 9.77 13.65 -2.94
N GLU A 139 8.99 12.60 -3.19
CA GLU A 139 7.65 12.49 -2.61
C GLU A 139 7.67 12.48 -1.08
N GLU A 140 6.83 13.34 -0.48
CA GLU A 140 6.71 13.47 0.97
C GLU A 140 6.12 12.20 1.63
N ASP A 141 6.27 12.10 2.95
CA ASP A 141 5.79 10.96 3.75
C ASP A 141 4.28 10.73 3.66
N VAL A 142 3.50 11.79 3.42
CA VAL A 142 2.04 11.71 3.16
C VAL A 142 1.69 10.87 1.93
N ASN A 143 2.64 10.65 1.02
CA ASN A 143 2.49 9.80 -0.15
C ASN A 143 3.01 8.37 0.04
N HIS A 144 3.64 8.06 1.17
CA HIS A 144 4.25 6.75 1.40
C HIS A 144 3.20 5.79 1.96
N TRP A 145 3.08 4.62 1.31
CA TRP A 145 2.15 3.57 1.72
C TRP A 145 2.89 2.27 2.00
N ILE A 146 2.32 1.43 2.86
CA ILE A 146 2.83 0.09 3.14
C ILE A 146 1.70 -0.90 2.85
N ILE A 147 1.97 -1.89 2.00
CA ILE A 147 1.07 -3.03 1.81
C ILE A 147 1.37 -4.05 2.91
N LEU A 148 0.43 -4.17 3.84
CA LEU A 148 0.48 -5.17 4.90
C LEU A 148 -0.29 -6.41 4.46
N THR A 149 0.38 -7.56 4.47
CA THR A 149 -0.25 -8.84 4.16
C THR A 149 -0.68 -9.56 5.45
N GLY A 150 -1.74 -10.37 5.32
CA GLY A 150 -2.18 -11.27 6.40
C GLY A 150 -1.10 -12.30 6.73
N HIS A 151 -1.01 -12.69 7.99
CA HIS A 151 -0.07 -13.72 8.42
C HIS A 151 -0.61 -15.10 8.01
N PRO A 152 0.15 -15.93 7.27
CA PRO A 152 -0.36 -17.21 6.76
C PRO A 152 -0.76 -18.18 7.87
N ASN A 153 -0.08 -18.11 9.01
CA ASN A 153 -0.30 -19.03 10.15
C ASN A 153 -1.24 -18.48 11.23
N ILE A 154 -1.72 -17.23 11.13
CA ILE A 154 -2.57 -16.60 12.16
C ILE A 154 -3.84 -16.09 11.48
N LYS A 155 -4.98 -16.73 11.76
CA LYS A 155 -6.29 -16.23 11.30
C LYS A 155 -6.48 -14.80 11.82
N ASN A 156 -6.70 -13.85 10.91
CA ASN A 156 -6.84 -12.42 11.17
C ASN A 156 -5.57 -11.73 11.75
N GLY A 157 -4.41 -12.39 11.72
CA GLY A 157 -3.13 -11.77 12.08
C GLY A 157 -2.53 -11.01 10.91
N THR A 158 -1.70 -10.01 11.18
CA THR A 158 -0.93 -9.29 10.15
C THR A 158 0.55 -9.66 10.29
N MET A 159 1.32 -9.49 9.21
CA MET A 159 2.77 -9.71 9.24
C MET A 159 3.53 -8.76 10.18
N LEU A 160 2.88 -7.76 10.78
CA LEU A 160 3.47 -6.89 11.82
C LEU A 160 3.80 -7.65 13.13
N GLN A 161 3.19 -8.82 13.36
CA GLN A 161 3.43 -9.64 14.55
C GLN A 161 4.60 -10.60 14.44
N ARG A 162 5.36 -10.58 13.33
CA ARG A 162 6.59 -11.35 13.22
C ARG A 162 7.63 -10.76 14.18
N SER A 163 7.99 -11.51 15.23
CA SER A 163 9.21 -11.22 15.98
C SER A 163 10.39 -11.20 15.01
N ILE A 164 11.26 -10.20 15.14
CA ILE A 164 12.53 -10.12 14.43
C ILE A 164 13.19 -11.51 14.53
N PRO A 165 13.60 -12.16 13.42
CA PRO A 165 14.38 -13.38 13.54
C PRO A 165 15.62 -13.04 14.34
N VAL A 166 15.74 -13.63 15.54
CA VAL A 166 16.98 -13.60 16.30
C VAL A 166 18.00 -14.23 15.37
N CYS A 167 18.97 -13.44 14.91
CA CYS A 167 20.14 -13.99 14.24
C CYS A 167 20.73 -15.01 15.20
N GLU A 168 20.64 -16.30 14.89
CA GLU A 168 21.37 -17.33 15.63
C GLU A 168 22.86 -16.99 15.46
N GLU A 169 23.45 -16.39 16.50
CA GLU A 169 24.90 -16.29 16.58
C GLU A 169 25.46 -17.71 16.52
N PRO A 170 26.44 -17.99 15.65
CA PRO A 170 27.04 -19.31 15.59
C PRO A 170 27.67 -19.63 16.96
N GLU A 171 27.27 -20.75 17.56
CA GLU A 171 27.81 -21.19 18.85
C GLU A 171 29.34 -21.20 18.83
N PRO A 172 30.00 -20.66 19.88
CA PRO A 172 31.45 -20.65 19.94
C PRO A 172 31.96 -22.09 19.97
N LYS A 173 32.78 -22.45 18.97
CA LYS A 173 33.47 -23.73 18.94
C LYS A 173 34.39 -23.81 20.16
N THR A 174 34.07 -24.70 21.09
CA THR A 174 34.96 -25.05 22.21
C THR A 174 36.21 -25.72 21.64
N GLU A 175 37.34 -25.00 21.63
CA GLU A 175 38.64 -25.59 21.32
C GLU A 175 39.00 -26.60 22.42
N GLU A 176 38.97 -27.87 22.04
CA GLU A 176 39.46 -28.98 22.85
C GLU A 176 40.98 -28.86 22.97
N ARG A 177 41.47 -28.34 24.10
CA ARG A 177 42.91 -28.34 24.40
C ARG A 177 43.34 -29.77 24.65
N ASP A 178 43.91 -30.39 23.62
CA ASP A 178 44.67 -31.63 23.71
C ASP A 178 45.73 -31.51 24.82
N ARG A 179 45.52 -32.28 25.90
CA ARG A 179 46.55 -32.60 26.87
C ARG A 179 47.53 -33.56 26.19
N LYS A 180 48.68 -33.05 25.75
CA LYS A 180 49.85 -33.91 25.52
C LYS A 180 50.68 -34.03 26.80
N SER A 181 51.14 -35.27 26.95
CA SER A 181 51.77 -35.95 28.08
C SER A 181 52.97 -35.28 28.72
#